data_AF-A0A974TMG6-F1
#
_entry.id   AF-A0A974TMG6-F1
#
_cell.length_a   1.000
_cell.length_b   1.000
_cell.length_c   1.000
_cell.angle_alpha   90.00
_cell.angle_beta   90.00
_cell.angle_gamma   90.00
#
_symmetry.space_group_name_H-M   'P 1'
#
loop_
_entity.id
_entity.type
_entity.pdbx_description
1 polymer ?
#
loop_
_entity_poly.entity_id
_entity_poly.type
_entity_poly.pdbx_seq_one_letter_code
_entity_poly.pdbx_strand_id
1 'polypeptide(L)'
;MLWIALIFLSSFSGWSWYWFIRSIIFYMRNDFDFSIDFGPKIYMSEIDDERYVVTPRQKLVIAWPMIVIISLGMVAGVVLALTGVLNVCRDCVSL
;
A
#
# COMPACT_ATOMS: atom_id res chain seq x y z
N MET A 1 -7.09 20.18 6.24
CA MET A 1 -7.17 18.72 6.50
C MET A 1 -6.21 17.89 5.64
N LEU A 2 -5.97 18.23 4.37
CA LEU A 2 -5.08 17.46 3.47
C LEU A 2 -3.64 17.24 3.99
N TRP A 3 -3.08 18.19 4.73
CA TRP A 3 -1.77 18.03 5.38
C TRP A 3 -1.72 16.86 6.39
N ILE A 4 -2.79 16.68 7.16
CA ILE A 4 -2.90 15.56 8.12
C ILE A 4 -2.98 14.25 7.34
N ALA A 5 -3.80 14.19 6.29
CA ALA A 5 -3.88 13.02 5.40
C ALA A 5 -2.52 12.68 4.79
N LEU A 6 -1.74 13.68 4.36
CA LEU A 6 -0.40 13.46 3.83
C LEU A 6 0.53 12.81 4.86
N ILE A 7 0.51 13.25 6.12
CA ILE A 7 1.35 12.67 7.19
C ILE A 7 0.98 11.20 7.43
N PHE A 8 -0.31 10.88 7.54
CA PHE A 8 -0.75 9.50 7.75
C PHE A 8 -0.46 8.60 6.55
N LEU A 9 -0.76 9.05 5.32
CA LEU A 9 -0.56 8.27 4.10
C LEU A 9 0.93 8.06 3.80
N SER A 10 1.78 9.06 4.05
CA SER A 10 3.24 8.90 3.89
C SER A 10 3.82 7.93 4.92
N SER A 11 3.36 7.97 6.17
CA SER A 11 3.74 7.00 7.20
C SER A 11 3.32 5.58 6.80
N PHE A 12 2.08 5.41 6.32
CA PHE A 12 1.57 4.13 5.85
C PHE A 12 2.32 3.60 4.61
N SER A 13 2.67 4.48 3.67
CA SER A 13 3.46 4.11 2.49
C SER A 13 4.87 3.67 2.88
N GLY A 14 5.52 4.39 3.81
CA GLY A 14 6.82 4.00 4.36
C GLY A 14 6.79 2.63 5.05
N TRP A 15 5.75 2.37 5.87
CA TRP A 15 5.51 1.07 6.48
C TRP A 15 5.31 -0.05 5.44
N SER A 16 4.55 0.24 4.38
CA SER A 16 4.29 -0.70 3.29
C SER A 16 5.57 -1.07 2.55
N TRP A 17 6.40 -0.09 2.22
CA TRP A 17 7.72 -0.29 1.60
C TRP A 17 8.66 -1.09 2.50
N TYR A 18 8.71 -0.76 3.80
CA TYR A 18 9.53 -1.47 4.77
C TYR A 18 9.24 -2.98 4.74
N TRP A 19 7.96 -3.36 4.81
CA TRP A 19 7.59 -4.77 4.81
C TRP A 19 7.75 -5.44 3.46
N PHE A 20 7.48 -4.74 2.36
CA PHE A 20 7.68 -5.30 1.02
C PHE A 20 9.16 -5.64 0.79
N ILE A 21 10.07 -4.70 1.07
CA ILE A 21 11.52 -4.90 0.92
C ILE A 21 11.99 -6.02 1.85
N ARG A 22 11.55 -6.02 3.12
CA ARG A 22 11.91 -7.10 4.07
C ARG A 22 11.43 -8.46 3.60
N SER A 23 10.24 -8.54 3.00
CA SER A 23 9.71 -9.77 2.44
C SER A 23 10.53 -10.24 1.25
N ILE A 24 10.88 -9.35 0.32
CA ILE A 24 11.76 -9.68 -0.81
C ILE A 24 13.10 -10.24 -0.31
N ILE A 25 13.77 -9.53 0.61
CA ILE A 25 15.06 -9.96 1.16
C ILE A 25 14.94 -11.32 1.86
N PHE A 26 13.87 -11.55 2.62
CA PHE A 26 13.62 -12.82 3.29
C PHE A 26 13.50 -13.97 2.28
N TYR A 27 12.61 -13.86 1.29
CA TYR A 27 12.43 -14.93 0.31
C TYR A 27 13.65 -15.12 -0.58
N MET A 28 14.34 -14.04 -0.99
CA MET A 28 15.58 -14.14 -1.76
C MET A 28 16.67 -14.91 -1.02
N ARG A 29 16.76 -14.77 0.31
CA ARG A 29 17.76 -15.49 1.13
C ARG A 29 17.40 -16.95 1.41
N ASN A 30 16.15 -17.34 1.14
CA ASN A 30 15.65 -18.70 1.33
C ASN A 30 15.27 -19.34 -0.02
N ASP A 31 15.95 -18.96 -1.12
CA ASP A 31 15.72 -19.51 -2.47
C ASP A 31 14.24 -19.45 -2.92
N PHE A 32 13.53 -18.40 -2.52
CA PHE A 32 12.10 -18.22 -2.71
C PHE A 32 11.24 -19.38 -2.18
N ASP A 33 11.63 -19.94 -1.04
CA ASP A 33 10.81 -20.92 -0.32
C ASP A 33 9.53 -20.26 0.22
N PHE A 34 8.41 -20.55 -0.45
CA PHE A 34 7.08 -20.08 -0.09
C PHE A 34 6.32 -21.02 0.86
N SER A 35 6.98 -22.05 1.38
CA SER A 35 6.39 -22.89 2.44
C SER A 35 6.30 -22.16 3.79
N ILE A 36 7.14 -21.14 3.98
CA ILE A 36 7.20 -20.31 5.19
C ILE A 36 6.53 -18.97 4.89
N ASP A 37 5.54 -18.56 5.69
CA ASP A 37 5.00 -17.20 5.62
C ASP A 37 5.85 -16.24 6.46
N PHE A 38 6.08 -15.05 5.93
CA PHE A 38 6.86 -13.99 6.57
C PHE A 38 6.12 -12.65 6.54
N GLY A 39 6.16 -11.94 7.66
CA GLY A 39 5.55 -10.62 7.82
C GLY A 39 4.05 -10.66 8.18
N PRO A 40 3.37 -9.50 8.19
CA PRO A 40 1.98 -9.38 8.65
C PRO A 40 1.03 -10.23 7.80
N LYS A 41 0.00 -10.82 8.43
CA LYS A 41 -1.04 -11.56 7.73
C LYS A 41 -1.84 -10.59 6.84
N ILE A 42 -2.13 -11.02 5.60
CA ILE A 42 -2.99 -10.28 4.67
C ILE A 42 -4.18 -11.20 4.35
N TYR A 43 -5.38 -10.69 4.59
CA TYR A 43 -6.64 -11.40 4.33
C TYR A 43 -7.28 -10.83 3.06
N MET A 44 -7.82 -11.72 2.22
CA MET A 44 -8.52 -11.35 0.99
C MET A 44 -9.96 -10.87 1.26
N SER A 45 -10.48 -11.13 2.47
CA SER A 45 -11.84 -10.77 2.91
C SER A 45 -11.81 -9.85 4.13
N GLU A 46 -12.89 -9.08 4.32
CA GLU A 46 -13.10 -8.28 5.55
C GLU A 46 -13.28 -9.14 6.81
N ILE A 47 -13.60 -10.42 6.63
CA ILE A 47 -13.64 -11.39 7.73
C ILE A 47 -12.22 -11.93 7.91
N ASP A 48 -11.65 -11.71 9.10
CA ASP A 48 -10.38 -12.31 9.55
C ASP A 48 -10.57 -13.82 9.79
N ASP A 49 -10.68 -14.57 8.69
CA ASP A 49 -10.76 -16.02 8.67
C ASP A 49 -9.51 -16.56 7.99
N GLU A 50 -8.86 -17.53 8.65
CA GLU A 50 -7.60 -18.13 8.20
C GLU A 50 -7.71 -18.74 6.79
N ARG A 51 -8.93 -19.09 6.36
CA ARG A 51 -9.20 -19.60 5.01
C ARG A 51 -8.99 -18.58 3.90
N TYR A 52 -9.02 -17.28 4.23
CA TYR A 52 -8.80 -16.19 3.27
C TYR A 52 -7.43 -15.53 3.43
N VAL A 53 -6.52 -16.11 4.22
CA VAL A 53 -5.13 -15.65 4.28
C VAL A 53 -4.48 -15.86 2.91
N VAL A 54 -3.91 -14.79 2.37
CA VAL A 54 -3.22 -14.82 1.09
C VAL A 54 -1.98 -15.70 1.22
N THR A 55 -1.79 -16.63 0.28
CA THR A 55 -0.61 -17.52 0.28
C THR A 55 0.69 -16.70 0.23
N PRO A 56 1.80 -17.18 0.82
CA PRO A 56 3.09 -16.46 0.86
C PRO A 56 3.56 -15.94 -0.52
N ARG A 57 3.35 -16.74 -1.57
CA ARG A 57 3.65 -16.36 -2.96
C ARG A 57 2.76 -15.24 -3.46
N GLN A 58 1.44 -15.35 -3.30
CA GLN A 58 0.49 -14.31 -3.71
C GLN A 58 0.71 -13.02 -2.90
N LYS A 59 1.05 -13.15 -1.62
CA LYS A 59 1.36 -12.05 -0.72
C LYS A 59 2.56 -11.25 -1.25
N LEU A 60 3.64 -11.94 -1.64
CA LEU A 60 4.83 -11.30 -2.19
C LEU A 60 4.61 -10.71 -3.59
N VAL A 61 3.99 -11.46 -4.50
CA VAL A 61 3.94 -11.11 -5.93
C VAL A 61 2.76 -10.20 -6.27
N ILE A 62 1.67 -10.25 -5.51
CA ILE A 62 0.44 -9.51 -5.80
C ILE A 62 0.14 -8.51 -4.68
N ALA A 63 -0.04 -8.98 -3.45
CA ALA A 63 -0.55 -8.12 -2.38
C ALA A 63 0.41 -6.97 -2.04
N TRP A 64 1.69 -7.26 -1.79
CA TRP A 64 2.67 -6.23 -1.44
C TRP A 64 2.87 -5.18 -2.56
N PRO A 65 3.10 -5.55 -3.83
CA PRO A 65 3.17 -4.60 -4.94
C PRO A 65 1.91 -3.73 -5.05
N MET A 66 0.72 -4.35 -4.91
CA MET A 66 -0.55 -3.61 -4.96
C MET A 66 -0.67 -2.60 -3.82
N ILE A 67 -0.34 -2.99 -2.58
CA ILE A 67 -0.35 -2.08 -1.41
C ILE A 67 0.61 -0.91 -1.63
N VAL A 68 1.82 -1.18 -2.14
CA VAL A 68 2.81 -0.14 -2.43
C VAL A 68 2.31 0.81 -3.53
N ILE A 69 1.77 0.30 -4.63
CA ILE A 69 1.24 1.12 -5.73
C ILE A 69 0.07 1.98 -5.27
N ILE A 70 -0.89 1.39 -4.55
CA ILE A 70 -2.06 2.10 -4.04
C ILE A 70 -1.64 3.19 -3.05
N SER A 71 -0.79 2.86 -2.07
CA SER A 71 -0.32 3.84 -1.09
C SER A 71 0.44 4.99 -1.76
N LEU A 72 1.30 4.69 -2.74
CA LEU A 72 2.02 5.71 -3.51
C LEU A 72 1.06 6.58 -4.32
N GLY A 73 0.06 5.99 -4.97
CA GLY A 73 -0.97 6.71 -5.71
C GLY A 73 -1.80 7.64 -4.81
N MET A 74 -2.15 7.21 -3.60
CA MET A 74 -2.85 8.03 -2.62
C MET A 74 -1.99 9.23 -2.17
N VAL A 75 -0.72 8.99 -1.83
CA VAL A 75 0.23 10.07 -1.47
C VAL A 75 0.37 11.06 -2.64
N ALA A 76 0.58 10.56 -3.86
CA ALA A 76 0.70 11.40 -5.06
C ALA A 76 -0.57 12.24 -5.28
N GLY A 77 -1.75 11.64 -5.18
CA GLY A 77 -3.03 12.36 -5.29
C GLY A 77 -3.17 13.49 -4.27
N VAL A 78 -2.80 13.24 -3.01
CA VAL A 78 -2.83 14.28 -1.96
C VAL A 78 -1.81 15.39 -2.23
N VAL A 79 -0.60 15.05 -2.69
CA VAL A 79 0.42 16.04 -3.07
C VAL A 79 -0.05 16.90 -4.25
N LEU A 80 -0.63 16.29 -5.28
CA LEU A 80 -1.19 17.01 -6.42
C LEU A 80 -2.36 17.92 -6.03
N ALA A 81 -3.18 17.51 -5.07
CA ALA A 81 -4.25 18.35 -4.51
C ALA A 81 -3.68 19.51 -3.66
N LEU A 82 -2.66 19.27 -2.84
CA LEU A 82 -2.01 20.31 -2.03
C LEU A 82 -1.28 21.36 -2.87
N THR A 83 -0.72 20.95 -4.00
CA THR A 83 -0.01 21.84 -4.94
C THR A 83 -0.94 22.59 -5.89
N GLY A 84 -2.26 22.36 -5.81
CA GLY A 84 -3.26 23.02 -6.67
C GLY A 84 -3.24 22.52 -8.11
N VAL A 85 -2.53 21.44 -8.42
CA VAL A 85 -2.55 20.81 -9.75
C VAL A 85 -3.89 20.12 -9.97
N LEU A 86 -4.38 19.40 -8.96
CA LEU A 86 -5.76 18.94 -8.91
C LEU A 86 -6.63 20.07 -8.37
N ASN A 87 -6.98 21.00 -9.26
CA ASN A 87 -8.07 21.93 -8.98
C ASN A 87 -9.37 21.11 -8.93
N VAL A 88 -9.82 20.77 -7.73
CA VAL A 88 -11.24 20.49 -7.52
C VAL A 88 -11.94 21.75 -8.01
N CYS A 89 -12.64 21.68 -9.15
CA CYS A 89 -13.44 22.76 -9.73
C CYS A 89 -14.45 23.30 -8.70
N ARG A 90 -14.00 24.09 -7.72
CA ARG A 90 -14.83 24.81 -6.76
C ARG A 90 -15.26 26.16 -7.32
N ASP A 91 -14.53 26.68 -8.31
CA ASP A 91 -14.79 27.97 -8.95
C ASP A 91 -15.34 27.85 -10.40
N CYS A 92 -15.63 26.63 -10.87
CA CYS A 92 -16.13 26.41 -12.25
C CYS A 92 -17.64 26.71 -12.44
N VAL A 93 -18.31 27.36 -11.47
CA VAL A 93 -19.66 27.91 -11.62
C VAL A 93 -19.64 29.39 -11.22
N SER A 94 -19.26 30.24 -12.18
CA SER A 94 -19.67 31.65 -12.21
C SER A 94 -19.52 32.20 -13.63
N LEU A 95 -20.36 31.71 -14.54
CA LEU A 95 -20.86 32.49 -15.67
C LEU A 95 -22.13 31.86 -16.24
#